data_AF-A0A7Z3GP45-F1
#
_entry.id   AF-A0A7Z3GP45-F1
#
_cell.length_a   1.000
_cell.length_b   1.000
_cell.length_c   1.000
_cell.angle_alpha   90.00
_cell.angle_beta   90.00
_cell.angle_gamma   90.00
#
_symmetry.space_group_name_H-M   'P 1'
#
loop_
_entity.id
_entity.type
_entity.pdbx_description
1 polymer ?
#
loop_
_entity_poly.entity_id
_entity_poly.type
_entity_poly.pdbx_seq_one_letter_code
_entity_poly.pdbx_strand_id
1 'polypeptide(L)'
;MQKVTVSGVQFARAAYYLAAIGFHWALFFTNIGNYYHGGTPFEWVALNTVAVLIVLSALRLVPAVRMPQKILIVLCAAVPTISIVWVLAEMVRR
;
A
#
# COMPACT_ATOMS: atom_id res chain seq x y z
N MET A 1 -23.51 22.53 -17.33
CA MET A 1 -22.90 21.69 -16.28
C MET A 1 -22.32 20.44 -16.93
N GLN A 2 -21.01 20.37 -17.06
CA GLN A 2 -20.32 19.23 -17.67
C GLN A 2 -20.27 18.10 -16.63
N LYS A 3 -20.97 16.98 -16.91
CA LYS A 3 -20.99 15.79 -16.05
C LYS A 3 -19.56 15.24 -16.03
N VAL A 4 -18.83 15.45 -14.93
CA VAL A 4 -17.48 14.90 -14.75
C VAL A 4 -17.62 13.40 -14.57
N THR A 5 -17.60 12.66 -15.68
CA THR A 5 -17.46 11.20 -15.65
C THR A 5 -16.00 10.89 -15.36
N VAL A 6 -15.64 10.89 -14.07
CA VAL A 6 -14.35 10.37 -13.62
C VAL A 6 -14.27 8.91 -14.08
N SER A 7 -13.26 8.56 -14.88
CA SER A 7 -13.11 7.17 -15.31
C SER A 7 -12.83 6.29 -14.08
N GLY A 8 -13.36 5.07 -14.04
CA GLY A 8 -13.13 4.15 -12.90
C GLY A 8 -11.65 3.94 -12.57
N VAL A 9 -10.77 4.05 -13.57
CA VAL A 9 -9.31 4.01 -13.41
C VAL A 9 -8.77 5.22 -12.65
N GLN A 10 -9.31 6.42 -12.85
CA GLN A 10 -8.90 7.61 -12.11
C GLN A 10 -9.30 7.51 -10.63
N PHE A 11 -10.51 7.01 -10.35
CA PHE A 11 -10.95 6.76 -8.97
C PHE A 11 -10.07 5.70 -8.28
N ALA A 12 -9.82 4.58 -8.96
CA ALA A 12 -8.94 3.52 -8.43
C ALA A 12 -7.52 4.02 -8.14
N ARG A 13 -6.98 4.90 -8.98
CA ARG A 13 -5.69 5.55 -8.74
C ARG A 13 -5.70 6.49 -7.55
N ALA A 14 -6.74 7.31 -7.41
CA ALA A 14 -6.87 8.22 -6.28
C ALA A 14 -6.95 7.43 -4.96
N ALA A 15 -7.79 6.39 -4.93
CA ALA A 15 -7.89 5.47 -3.79
C ALA A 15 -6.55 4.80 -3.48
N TYR A 16 -5.84 4.33 -4.51
CA TYR A 16 -4.50 3.76 -4.38
C TYR A 16 -3.51 4.72 -3.73
N TYR A 17 -3.43 5.97 -4.21
CA TYR A 17 -2.50 6.95 -3.64
C TYR A 17 -2.86 7.34 -2.21
N LEU A 18 -4.15 7.50 -1.91
CA LEU A 18 -4.61 7.79 -0.54
C LEU A 18 -4.27 6.64 0.41
N ALA A 19 -4.51 5.41 -0.01
CA ALA A 19 -4.14 4.22 0.78
C ALA A 19 -2.63 4.13 0.98
N ALA A 20 -1.83 4.37 -0.07
CA ALA A 20 -0.38 4.39 0.03
C ALA A 20 0.11 5.48 0.99
N ILE A 21 -0.38 6.71 0.87
CA ILE A 21 -0.02 7.81 1.78
C ILE A 21 -0.38 7.44 3.23
N GLY A 22 -1.60 6.95 3.47
CA GLY A 22 -2.03 6.52 4.80
C GLY A 22 -1.16 5.42 5.38
N PHE A 23 -0.76 4.44 4.56
CA PHE A 23 0.15 3.37 4.97
C PHE A 23 1.53 3.90 5.37
N HIS A 24 2.15 4.77 4.55
CA HIS A 24 3.46 5.34 4.87
C HIS A 24 3.38 6.22 6.12
N TRP A 25 2.29 6.98 6.28
CA TRP A 25 2.09 7.79 7.46
C TRP A 25 2.01 6.93 8.73
N ALA A 26 1.19 5.87 8.70
CA ALA A 26 1.07 4.93 9.80
C ALA A 26 2.43 4.29 10.13
N LEU A 27 3.17 3.84 9.12
CA LEU A 27 4.46 3.18 9.30
C LEU A 27 5.53 4.10 9.89
N PHE A 28 5.62 5.36 9.46
CA PHE A 28 6.71 6.27 9.86
C PHE A 28 6.41 7.12 11.09
N PHE A 29 5.15 7.49 11.33
CA PHE A 29 4.78 8.45 12.37
C PHE A 29 4.02 7.84 13.54
N THR A 30 3.77 6.53 13.51
CA THR A 30 3.07 5.85 14.60
C THR A 30 3.79 4.57 15.01
N ASN A 31 3.49 4.06 16.19
CA ASN A 31 3.96 2.73 16.64
C ASN A 31 3.06 1.59 16.11
N ILE A 32 2.04 1.90 15.30
CA ILE A 32 1.11 0.92 14.73
C ILE A 32 1.88 -0.01 13.81
N GLY A 33 1.77 -1.31 14.06
CA GLY A 33 2.51 -2.33 13.30
C GLY A 33 4.02 -2.31 13.55
N ASN A 34 4.48 -1.67 14.62
CA ASN A 34 5.84 -1.82 15.11
C ASN A 34 5.83 -2.65 16.41
N TYR A 35 5.83 -3.97 16.25
CA TYR A 35 5.82 -4.92 17.39
C TYR A 35 6.97 -4.65 18.38
N TYR A 36 8.11 -4.15 17.89
CA TYR A 36 9.28 -3.85 18.71
C TYR A 36 9.18 -2.54 19.51
N HIS A 37 8.21 -1.66 19.19
CA HIS A 37 8.03 -0.36 19.83
C HIS A 37 6.62 -0.17 20.45
N GLY A 38 5.96 -1.27 20.82
CA GLY A 38 4.69 -1.25 21.56
C GLY A 38 3.43 -1.42 20.72
N GLY A 39 3.54 -1.74 19.43
CA GLY A 39 2.41 -2.12 18.59
C GLY A 39 1.87 -3.51 18.94
N THR A 40 0.55 -3.67 18.89
CA THR A 40 -0.12 -4.96 19.11
C THR A 40 0.00 -5.89 17.90
N PRO A 41 -0.08 -7.22 18.08
CA PRO A 41 -0.12 -8.16 16.96
C PRO A 41 -1.27 -7.87 15.98
N PHE A 42 -2.42 -7.40 16.48
CA PHE A 42 -3.58 -7.08 15.65
C PHE A 42 -3.32 -5.87 14.75
N GLU A 43 -2.73 -4.80 15.28
CA GLU A 43 -2.31 -3.63 14.50
C GLU A 43 -1.30 -4.01 13.41
N TRP A 44 -0.39 -4.92 13.73
CA TRP A 44 0.58 -5.43 12.78
C TRP A 44 -0.06 -6.23 11.64
N VAL A 45 -1.01 -7.11 11.95
CA VAL A 45 -1.78 -7.86 10.92
C VAL A 45 -2.60 -6.89 10.07
N ALA A 46 -3.25 -5.89 10.67
CA ALA A 46 -4.02 -4.89 9.96
C ALA A 46 -3.14 -4.09 8.98
N LEU A 47 -1.97 -3.61 9.43
CA LEU A 47 -1.03 -2.87 8.60
C LEU A 47 -0.53 -3.72 7.41
N ASN A 48 -0.18 -4.98 7.64
CA ASN A 48 0.24 -5.88 6.56
C ASN A 48 -0.89 -6.25 5.60
N THR A 49 -2.12 -6.35 6.09
CA THR A 49 -3.29 -6.55 5.23
C THR A 49 -3.47 -5.37 4.28
N VAL A 50 -3.32 -4.14 4.79
CA VAL A 50 -3.33 -2.92 3.95
C VAL A 50 -2.18 -2.93 2.96
N ALA A 51 -0.98 -3.34 3.38
CA ALA A 51 0.18 -3.47 2.48
C ALA A 51 -0.14 -4.40 1.30
N VAL A 52 -0.72 -5.57 1.55
CA VAL A 52 -1.11 -6.54 0.51
C VAL A 52 -2.12 -5.92 -0.46
N LEU A 53 -3.13 -5.22 0.05
CA LEU A 53 -4.14 -4.56 -0.79
C LEU A 53 -3.52 -3.47 -1.68
N ILE A 54 -2.55 -2.71 -1.16
CA ILE A 54 -1.81 -1.71 -1.94
C ILE A 54 -1.03 -2.41 -3.06
N VAL A 55 -0.28 -3.48 -2.76
CA VAL A 55 0.50 -4.21 -3.78
C VAL A 55 -0.40 -4.81 -4.86
N LEU A 56 -1.52 -5.45 -4.48
CA LEU A 56 -2.48 -5.98 -5.44
C LEU A 56 -3.10 -4.89 -6.32
N SER A 57 -3.41 -3.74 -5.73
CA SER A 57 -3.94 -2.58 -6.46
C SER A 57 -2.89 -2.01 -7.42
N ALA A 58 -1.62 -1.95 -7.02
CA ALA A 58 -0.52 -1.53 -7.88
C ALA A 58 -0.39 -2.45 -9.10
N LEU A 59 -0.38 -3.76 -8.90
CA LEU A 59 -0.29 -4.75 -9.98
C LEU A 59 -1.44 -4.61 -11.00
N ARG A 60 -2.65 -4.29 -10.54
CA ARG A 60 -3.80 -4.05 -11.42
C ARG A 60 -3.74 -2.70 -12.15
N LEU A 61 -3.19 -1.67 -11.51
CA LEU A 61 -3.13 -0.32 -12.08
C LEU A 61 -1.98 -0.13 -13.06
N VAL A 62 -0.82 -0.78 -12.86
CA VAL A 62 0.36 -0.67 -13.72
C VAL A 62 0.07 -0.89 -15.22
N PRO A 63 -0.66 -1.93 -15.66
CA PRO A 63 -0.98 -2.10 -17.09
C PRO A 63 -1.94 -1.04 -17.63
N ALA A 64 -2.76 -0.42 -16.77
CA ALA A 64 -3.82 0.51 -17.16
C ALA A 64 -3.38 1.99 -17.28
N VAL A 65 -2.11 2.31 -17.01
CA VAL A 65 -1.62 3.70 -16.92
C VAL A 65 -0.41 3.96 -17.83
N ARG A 66 -0.14 5.24 -18.10
CA ARG A 66 1.04 5.68 -18.90
C ARG A 66 2.34 5.55 -18.08
N MET A 67 3.48 5.39 -18.76
CA MET A 67 4.80 5.20 -18.15
C MET A 67 5.13 6.10 -16.93
N PRO A 68 4.93 7.44 -16.95
CA PRO A 68 5.27 8.26 -15.78
C PRO A 68 4.43 7.91 -14.55
N GLN A 69 3.17 7.46 -14.73
CA GLN A 69 2.30 7.05 -13.64
C GLN A 69 2.67 5.65 -13.12
N LYS A 70 3.21 4.78 -13.99
CA LYS A 70 3.70 3.45 -13.57
C LYS A 70 4.83 3.60 -12.55
N ILE A 71 5.77 4.52 -12.79
CA ILE A 71 6.90 4.76 -11.89
C ILE A 71 6.39 5.15 -10.50
N LEU A 72 5.47 6.11 -10.42
CA LEU A 72 4.89 6.53 -9.14
C LEU A 72 4.16 5.38 -8.43
N ILE A 73 3.38 4.59 -9.17
CA ILE A 73 2.68 3.43 -8.61
C ILE A 73 3.67 2.43 -8.03
N VAL A 74 4.73 2.07 -8.78
CA VAL A 74 5.75 1.13 -8.32
C VAL A 74 6.50 1.67 -7.10
N LEU A 75 6.89 2.95 -7.10
CA LEU A 75 7.56 3.58 -5.94
C LEU A 75 6.68 3.53 -4.69
N CYS A 76 5.40 3.85 -4.81
CA CYS A 76 4.45 3.75 -3.69
C CYS A 76 4.25 2.32 -3.18
N ALA A 77 4.42 1.30 -4.02
CA ALA A 77 4.25 -0.09 -3.63
C ALA A 77 5.52 -0.72 -3.03
N ALA A 78 6.69 -0.08 -3.18
CA ALA A 78 7.96 -0.64 -2.76
C ALA A 78 8.03 -0.93 -1.25
N VAL A 79 7.70 0.06 -0.42
CA VAL A 79 7.71 -0.08 1.05
C VAL A 79 6.67 -1.10 1.54
N PRO A 80 5.39 -1.06 1.09
CA PRO A 80 4.43 -2.13 1.34
C PRO A 80 4.96 -3.53 0.96
N THR A 81 5.62 -3.67 -0.19
CA THR A 81 6.18 -4.94 -0.66
C THR A 81 7.27 -5.44 0.28
N ILE A 82 8.21 -4.57 0.67
CA ILE A 82 9.28 -4.91 1.61
C ILE A 82 8.68 -5.38 2.95
N SER A 83 7.66 -4.68 3.45
CA SER A 83 6.96 -5.05 4.69
C SER A 83 6.42 -6.48 4.61
N ILE A 84 5.71 -6.82 3.52
CA ILE A 84 5.14 -8.16 3.32
C ILE A 84 6.26 -9.22 3.25
N VAL A 85 7.31 -8.95 2.48
CA VAL A 85 8.44 -9.89 2.32
C VAL A 85 9.12 -10.16 3.66
N TRP A 86 9.32 -9.12 4.47
CA TRP A 86 9.88 -9.25 5.81
C TRP A 86 9.03 -10.18 6.68
N VAL A 87 7.70 -9.97 6.67
CA VAL A 87 6.75 -10.81 7.41
C VAL A 87 6.83 -12.27 6.98
N LEU A 88 6.81 -12.52 5.67
CA LEU A 88 6.88 -13.88 5.14
C LEU A 88 8.21 -14.56 5.50
N ALA A 89 9.32 -13.83 5.45
CA ALA A 89 10.62 -14.35 5.86
C ALA A 89 10.66 -14.74 7.34
N GLU A 90 10.06 -13.93 8.21
CA GLU A 90 9.97 -14.23 9.64
C GLU A 90 9.08 -15.45 9.93
N MET A 91 7.97 -15.61 9.20
CA MET A 91 7.10 -16.79 9.32
C MET A 91 7.81 -18.09 8.91
N VAL A 92 8.72 -18.05 7.93
CA VAL A 92 9.47 -19.23 7.47
C VAL A 92 10.59 -19.63 8.43
N ARG A 93 11.12 -18.70 9.23
CA ARG A 93 12.21 -18.98 10.18
C ARG A 93 11.74 -19.61 11.51
N ARG A 94 10.43 -19.61 11.78
CA ARG A 94 9.83 -20.15 13.01
C ARG A 94 9.30 -21.56 12.77
#